data_AF-A0A7Y4ZM88-F1
#
_entry.id   AF-A0A7Y4ZM88-F1
#
_cell.length_a   1.000
_cell.length_b   1.000
_cell.length_c   1.000
_cell.angle_alpha   90.00
_cell.angle_beta   90.00
_cell.angle_gamma   90.00
#
_symmetry.space_group_name_H-M   'P 1'
#
loop_
_entity.id
_entity.type
_entity.pdbx_description
1 polymer ?
#
loop_
_entity_poly.entity_id
_entity_poly.type
_entity_poly.pdbx_seq_one_letter_code
_entity_poly.pdbx_strand_id
1 'polypeptide(L)' 'MCIICVDFEKGRLTTKEARRALGEMVVKLDKAHVEEVKAKLERAEADADAETHSP' A
#
# COMPACT_ATOMS: atom_id res chain seq x y z
N MET A 1 -0.60 12.22 -4.35
CA MET A 1 -1.59 11.22 -3.87
C MET A 1 -2.32 10.63 -5.06
N CYS A 2 -2.20 9.33 -5.31
CA CYS A 2 -2.82 8.64 -6.45
C CYS A 2 -4.10 7.88 -6.04
N ILE A 3 -4.83 7.33 -7.03
CA ILE A 3 -6.08 6.58 -6.78
C ILE A 3 -5.89 5.39 -5.84
N ILE A 4 -4.74 4.70 -5.94
CA ILE A 4 -4.40 3.56 -5.09
C ILE A 4 -4.31 3.99 -3.62
N CYS A 5 -3.72 5.15 -3.33
CA CYS A 5 -3.68 5.69 -1.97
C CYS A 5 -5.08 5.92 -1.42
N VAL A 6 -5.95 6.53 -2.23
CA VAL A 6 -7.31 6.88 -1.81
C VAL A 6 -8.14 5.62 -1.53
N ASP A 7 -8.02 4.59 -2.37
CA ASP A 7 -8.78 3.35 -2.19
C ASP A 7 -8.19 2.49 -1.07
N PHE A 8 -6.87 2.50 -0.86
CA PHE A 8 -6.25 1.86 0.29
C PHE A 8 -6.63 2.52 1.61
N GLU A 9 -6.57 3.86 1.71
CA GLU A 9 -6.97 4.62 2.91
C GLU A 9 -8.45 4.44 3.27
N LYS A 10 -9.30 4.19 2.26
CA LYS A 10 -10.73 3.91 2.47
C LYS A 10 -11.03 2.45 2.79
N GLY A 11 -10.01 1.60 2.90
CA GLY A 11 -10.18 0.16 3.12
C GLY A 11 -10.85 -0.57 1.95
N ARG A 12 -10.83 0.02 0.75
CA ARG A 12 -11.35 -0.63 -0.46
C ARG A 12 -10.34 -1.58 -1.10
N LEU A 13 -9.07 -1.41 -0.78
CA LEU A 13 -7.99 -2.30 -1.18
C LEU A 13 -7.31 -2.86 0.06
N THR A 14 -7.05 -4.16 0.06
CA THR A 14 -6.08 -4.77 0.97
C THR A 14 -4.66 -4.33 0.61
N THR A 15 -3.72 -4.50 1.53
CA THR A 15 -2.30 -4.19 1.31
C THR A 15 -1.73 -4.93 0.09
N LYS A 16 -2.17 -6.18 -0.13
CA LYS A 16 -1.79 -6.99 -1.29
C LYS A 16 -2.35 -6.45 -2.60
N GLU A 17 -3.62 -6.05 -2.62
CA GLU A 17 -4.26 -5.47 -3.81
C GLU A 17 -3.65 -4.12 -4.17
N ALA A 18 -3.41 -3.26 -3.17
CA ALA A 18 -2.75 -1.97 -3.37
C ALA A 18 -1.31 -2.14 -3.89
N ARG A 19 -0.56 -3.14 -3.38
CA ARG A 19 0.80 -3.45 -3.88
C ARG A 19 0.79 -3.93 -5.32
N ARG A 20 -0.18 -4.77 -5.70
CA ARG A 20 -0.35 -5.22 -7.09
C ARG A 20 -0.70 -4.05 -8.01
N ALA A 21 -1.68 -3.23 -7.64
CA ALA A 21 -2.09 -2.06 -8.42
C ALA A 21 -0.93 -1.06 -8.60
N LEU A 22 -0.11 -0.87 -7.55
CA LEU A 22 1.09 -0.05 -7.62
C LEU A 22 2.10 -0.58 -8.64
N GLY A 23 2.33 -1.90 -8.67
CA GLY A 23 3.22 -2.55 -9.64
C GLY A 23 2.75 -2.36 -11.10
N GLU A 24 1.44 -2.38 -11.33
CA GLU A 24 0.85 -2.16 -12.66
C GLU A 24 0.92 -0.68 -13.09
N MET A 25 0.85 0.25 -12.13
CA MET A 25 0.88 1.69 -12.41
C MET A 25 2.27 2.34 -12.28
N VAL A 26 3.28 1.60 -11.82
CA VAL A 26 4.62 2.13 -11.47
C VAL A 26 5.28 2.93 -12.59
N VAL A 27 5.05 2.54 -13.84
CA VAL A 27 5.63 3.21 -15.03
C VAL A 27 5.03 4.59 -15.31
N LYS A 28 3.88 4.92 -14.69
CA LYS A 28 3.16 6.19 -14.85
C LYS A 28 3.29 7.09 -13.62
N LEU A 29 3.93 6.61 -12.55
CA LEU A 29 4.11 7.32 -11.30
C LEU A 29 5.57 7.76 -11.16
N ASP A 30 5.80 8.86 -10.47
CA ASP A 30 7.16 9.27 -10.17
C ASP A 30 7.79 8.31 -9.15
N LYS A 31 9.11 8.14 -9.25
CA LYS A 31 9.85 7.21 -8.41
C LYS A 31 9.74 7.54 -6.91
N ALA A 32 9.69 8.83 -6.54
CA ALA A 32 9.60 9.21 -5.14
C ALA A 32 8.24 8.83 -4.55
N HIS A 33 7.15 9.04 -5.28
CA HIS A 33 5.83 8.63 -4.85
C HIS A 33 5.67 7.11 -4.80
N VAL A 34 6.26 6.37 -5.74
CA VAL A 34 6.26 4.90 -5.69
C VAL A 34 6.89 4.38 -4.40
N GLU A 35 8.05 4.92 -4.02
CA GLU A 35 8.74 4.51 -2.79
C GLU A 35 7.95 4.91 -1.53
N GLU A 36 7.32 6.10 -1.53
CA GLU A 36 6.43 6.54 -0.45
C GLU A 36 5.25 5.56 -0.26
N VAL A 37 4.59 5.17 -1.35
CA VAL A 37 3.45 4.25 -1.28
C VAL A 37 3.90 2.85 -0.85
N LYS A 38 5.04 2.36 -1.34
CA LYS A 38 5.60 1.08 -0.87
C LYS A 38 5.86 1.08 0.63
N ALA A 39 6.47 2.14 1.16
CA ALA A 39 6.75 2.25 2.59
C ALA A 39 5.46 2.26 3.43
N LYS A 40 4.41 2.95 2.96
CA LYS A 40 3.08 2.93 3.61
C LYS A 40 2.46 1.53 3.63
N LEU A 41 2.54 0.81 2.51
CA LEU A 41 2.01 -0.55 2.41
C LEU A 41 2.79 -1.53 3.28
N GLU A 42 4.13 -1.45 3.29
CA GLU A 42 4.97 -2.30 4.13
C GLU A 42 4.69 -2.10 5.62
N ARG A 43 4.55 -0.84 6.04
CA ARG A 43 4.18 -0.53 7.41
C ARG A 43 2.80 -1.10 7.77
N ALA A 44 1.80 -0.90 6.92
CA ALA A 44 0.47 -1.42 7.16
C ALA A 44 0.42 -2.96 7.19
N GLU A 45 1.27 -3.64 6.42
CA GLU A 45 1.44 -5.10 6.50
C GLU A 45 2.03 -5.52 7.85
N ALA A 46 3.08 -4.83 8.32
CA ALA A 46 3.70 -5.10 9.62
C ALA A 46 2.77 -4.83 10.81
N ASP A 47 2.00 -3.73 10.75
CA ASP A 47 1.00 -3.40 11.77
C ASP A 47 -0.12 -4.47 11.80
N ALA A 48 -0.61 -4.93 10.64
CA ALA A 48 -1.62 -5.98 10.56
C ALA A 48 -1.12 -7.34 11.08
N ASP A 49 0.13 -7.71 10.77
CA ASP A 49 0.74 -8.95 11.26
C ASP A 49 0.92 -8.90 12.79
N ALA A 50 1.36 -7.74 13.33
CA ALA A 50 1.51 -7.52 14.75
C ALA A 50 0.17 -7.56 15.53
N GLU A 51 -0.92 -7.07 14.95
CA GLU A 51 -2.26 -7.17 15.56
C GLU A 51 -2.82 -8.59 15.51
N THR A 52 -2.50 -9.38 14.50
CA THR A 52 -2.93 -10.80 14.42
C THR A 52 -2.09 -11.76 15.28
N HIS A 53 -0.97 -11.31 15.85
CA HIS A 53 -0.06 -12.12 16.67
C HIS A 53 -0.02 -11.69 18.16
N SER A 54 -1.10 -11.10 18.70
CA SER A 54 -1.28 -11.00 20.15
C SER A 54 -1.63 -12.36 20.78
N PRO A 55 -0.99 -12.77 21.90
CA PRO A 55 -1.26 -14.03 22.61
C PRO A 55 -2.61 -14.07 23.33
#